data_AF-A0A6H0RZU7-F1
#
_entry.id   AF-A0A6H0RZU7-F1
#
_cell.length_a   1.000
_cell.length_b   1.000
_cell.length_c   1.000
_cell.angle_alpha   90.00
_cell.angle_beta   90.00
_cell.angle_gamma   90.00
#
_symmetry.space_group_name_H-M   'P 1'
#
loop_
_entity.id
_entity.type
_entity.pdbx_description
1 polymer ?
#
loop_
_entity_poly.entity_id
_entity_poly.type
_entity_poly.pdbx_seq_one_letter_code
_entity_poly.pdbx_strand_id
1 'polypeptide(L)'
;MEAIHGWLGAAGAENVDGYRDLLVKALNPTSAEREALVLPEPQSADANAVLALLKKGQVPTQRAVQAGAANARPPVVREPARKWSDAEIDRFGQLGAPWLHEYRQTHGTGPTWNEFFSSAPVERAFDEFGVGSGVGEGGVQGYLRRDGVRSLLIRRGRRRGWFAFNDQPRSLCAGPSFFVAGYRAPDPVGRRVAGLIRQSHAAGEKRHLQWADIAEVLDLDGSRVFRDVEDAAAQAGWLATEQWISIKPAGIGLGFRARREQRRNGLRSARKRLADQSPASEPVSTD
;
A
#
# COMPACT_ATOMS: atom_id res chain seq x y z
N MET A 1 10.47 14.61 45.44
CA MET A 1 9.36 14.02 44.65
C MET A 1 8.96 14.92 43.48
N GLU A 2 8.87 16.24 43.65
CA GLU A 2 8.66 17.20 42.53
C GLU A 2 9.71 17.10 41.41
N ALA A 3 10.96 16.76 41.74
CA ALA A 3 12.03 16.62 40.77
C ALA A 3 11.79 15.51 39.72
N ILE A 4 11.12 14.41 40.08
CA ILE A 4 10.85 13.29 39.15
C ILE A 4 9.72 13.65 38.19
N HIS A 5 8.64 14.23 38.71
CA HIS A 5 7.52 14.74 37.90
C HIS A 5 7.98 15.85 36.96
N GLY A 6 8.78 16.79 37.45
CA GLY A 6 9.36 17.87 36.65
C GLY A 6 10.28 17.34 35.56
N TRP A 7 11.11 16.35 35.87
CA TRP A 7 11.99 15.72 34.89
C TRP A 7 11.21 14.94 33.81
N LEU A 8 10.22 14.12 34.19
CA LEU A 8 9.38 13.37 33.26
C LEU A 8 8.58 14.30 32.34
N GLY A 9 8.07 15.41 32.88
CA GLY A 9 7.38 16.44 32.10
C GLY A 9 8.33 17.12 31.10
N ALA A 10 9.52 17.55 31.54
CA ALA A 10 10.52 18.18 30.69
C ALA A 10 11.09 17.25 29.61
N ALA A 11 11.11 15.93 29.86
CA ALA A 11 11.55 14.92 28.91
C ALA A 11 10.45 14.52 27.90
N GLY A 12 9.21 14.98 28.07
CA GLY A 12 8.10 14.70 27.16
C GLY A 12 7.41 13.34 27.40
N ALA A 13 7.34 12.89 28.66
CA ALA A 13 6.64 11.66 29.01
C ALA A 13 5.11 11.77 28.78
N GLU A 14 4.55 10.82 28.03
CA GLU A 14 3.10 10.74 27.73
C GLU A 14 2.27 10.25 28.93
N ASN A 15 2.89 9.54 29.89
CA ASN A 15 2.22 9.00 31.08
C ASN A 15 3.12 9.17 32.31
N VAL A 16 3.14 10.39 32.84
CA VAL A 16 4.01 10.80 33.96
C VAL A 16 3.78 9.93 35.20
N ASP A 17 2.52 9.67 35.57
CA ASP A 17 2.19 8.91 36.78
C ASP A 17 2.52 7.42 36.62
N GLY A 18 2.29 6.84 35.43
CA GLY A 18 2.61 5.43 35.15
C GLY A 18 4.10 5.12 35.11
N TYR A 19 4.96 6.09 34.83
CA TYR A 19 6.42 5.90 34.77
C TYR A 19 7.14 6.19 36.08
N ARG A 20 6.46 6.87 37.00
CA ARG A 20 7.02 7.32 38.28
C ARG A 20 7.60 6.18 39.09
N ASP A 21 6.85 5.09 39.29
CA ASP A 21 7.25 4.00 40.18
C ASP A 21 8.49 3.25 39.66
N LEU A 22 8.60 3.11 38.34
CA LEU A 22 9.77 2.49 37.70
C LEU A 22 11.00 3.40 37.81
N LEU A 23 10.82 4.72 37.69
CA LEU A 23 11.90 5.69 37.81
C LEU A 23 12.37 5.84 39.27
N VAL A 24 11.46 5.79 40.25
CA VAL A 24 11.80 5.75 41.68
C VAL A 24 12.64 4.51 42.00
N LYS A 25 12.30 3.34 41.45
CA LYS A 25 13.07 2.10 41.59
C LYS A 25 14.45 2.16 40.92
N ALA A 26 14.57 2.90 39.82
CA ALA A 26 15.84 3.11 39.13
C ALA A 26 16.78 4.03 39.92
N LEU A 27 16.22 5.06 40.57
CA LEU A 27 16.97 6.02 41.38
C LEU A 27 17.36 5.45 42.76
N ASN A 28 16.58 4.51 43.28
CA ASN A 28 16.79 3.89 44.58
C ASN A 28 16.80 2.35 44.45
N PRO A 29 17.86 1.77 43.89
CA PRO A 29 17.97 0.31 43.78
C PRO A 29 18.12 -0.33 45.16
N THR A 30 17.37 -1.42 45.41
CA THR A 30 17.41 -2.17 46.68
C THR A 30 18.52 -3.21 46.77
N SER A 31 19.26 -3.45 45.69
CA SER A 31 20.37 -4.41 45.62
C SER A 31 21.70 -3.66 45.50
N ALA A 32 22.67 -4.02 46.35
CA ALA A 32 24.00 -3.42 46.39
C ALA A 32 24.82 -3.60 45.08
N GLU A 33 24.43 -4.53 44.22
CA GLU A 33 25.08 -4.77 42.93
C GLU A 33 24.57 -3.85 41.81
N ARG A 34 23.52 -3.06 42.07
CA ARG A 34 22.89 -2.17 41.07
C ARG A 34 23.24 -0.72 41.38
N GLU A 35 23.93 -0.09 40.43
CA GLU A 35 24.21 1.34 40.46
C GLU A 35 22.91 2.14 40.30
N ALA A 36 22.76 3.19 41.12
CA ALA A 36 21.64 4.11 41.02
C ALA A 36 21.68 4.87 39.69
N LEU A 37 20.54 5.00 39.03
CA LEU A 37 20.45 5.78 37.80
C LEU A 37 20.74 7.26 38.10
N VAL A 38 21.65 7.88 37.36
CA VAL A 38 21.80 9.34 37.37
C VAL A 38 20.86 9.89 36.32
N LEU A 39 19.96 10.81 36.71
CA LEU A 39 19.02 11.41 35.76
C LEU A 39 19.79 12.23 34.72
N PRO A 40 19.68 11.90 33.42
CA PRO A 40 20.34 12.67 32.37
C PRO A 40 19.57 13.97 32.10
N GLU A 41 20.14 14.89 31.32
CA GLU A 41 19.41 16.11 30.91
C GLU A 41 18.13 15.74 30.14
N PRO A 42 16.96 16.34 30.45
CA PRO A 42 15.66 15.88 29.94
C PRO A 42 15.53 15.75 28.41
N GLN A 43 16.31 16.49 27.62
CA GLN A 43 16.26 16.47 26.15
C GLN A 43 17.44 15.71 25.50
N SER A 44 18.27 15.06 26.31
CA SER A 44 19.42 14.29 25.82
C SER A 44 19.02 12.95 25.17
N ALA A 45 19.93 12.35 24.41
CA ALA A 45 19.75 11.00 23.87
C ALA A 45 19.54 9.96 24.99
N ASP A 46 20.20 10.15 26.13
CA ASP A 46 20.10 9.31 27.32
C ASP A 46 18.70 9.42 27.96
N ALA A 47 18.11 10.62 28.00
CA ALA A 47 16.73 10.81 28.46
C ALA A 47 15.72 10.09 27.56
N ASN A 48 15.95 10.10 26.23
CA ASN A 48 15.12 9.33 25.29
C ASN A 48 15.24 7.81 25.53
N ALA A 49 16.44 7.31 25.85
CA ALA A 49 16.65 5.91 26.19
C ALA A 49 15.94 5.53 27.50
N VAL A 50 15.97 6.41 28.51
CA VAL A 50 15.20 6.25 29.76
C VAL A 50 13.70 6.14 29.47
N LEU A 51 13.13 7.06 28.68
CA LEU A 51 11.71 7.03 28.32
C LEU A 51 11.32 5.79 27.50
N ALA A 52 12.20 5.32 26.61
CA ALA A 52 11.95 4.12 25.82
C ALA A 52 11.89 2.84 26.69
N LEU A 53 12.69 2.78 27.77
CA LEU A 53 12.64 1.68 28.73
C LEU A 53 11.36 1.75 29.60
N LEU A 54 11.00 2.95 30.05
CA LEU A 54 9.76 3.19 30.81
C LEU A 54 8.51 2.83 30.00
N LYS A 55 8.46 3.20 28.71
CA LYS A 55 7.39 2.81 27.76
C LYS A 55 7.21 1.29 27.64
N LYS A 56 8.29 0.51 27.82
CA LYS A 56 8.28 -0.96 27.80
C LYS A 56 7.99 -1.57 29.18
N GLY A 57 7.71 -0.76 30.20
CA GLY A 57 7.51 -1.21 31.58
C GLY A 57 8.78 -1.69 32.28
N GLN A 58 9.96 -1.31 31.78
CA GLN A 58 11.25 -1.72 32.32
C GLN A 58 11.81 -0.66 33.28
N VAL A 59 12.50 -1.10 34.35
CA VAL A 59 13.24 -0.21 35.25
C VAL A 59 14.53 0.23 34.55
N PRO A 60 14.72 1.53 34.24
CA PRO A 60 15.91 2.00 33.55
C PRO A 60 17.15 1.85 34.44
N THR A 61 18.18 1.13 33.97
CA THR A 61 19.47 1.04 34.68
C THR A 61 20.53 1.84 33.93
N GLN A 62 21.55 2.33 34.65
CA GLN A 62 22.63 3.15 34.06
C GLN A 62 23.23 2.48 32.81
N ARG A 63 23.54 1.19 32.92
CA ARG A 63 24.07 0.38 31.80
C ARG A 63 23.09 0.25 30.62
N ALA A 64 21.80 0.08 30.88
CA ALA A 64 20.79 -0.04 29.83
C ALA A 64 20.54 1.31 29.14
N VAL A 65 20.64 2.41 29.87
CA VAL A 65 20.52 3.78 29.34
C VAL A 65 21.72 4.10 28.46
N GLN A 66 22.95 3.85 28.92
CA GLN A 66 24.17 4.06 28.13
C GLN A 66 24.17 3.18 26.86
N ALA A 67 23.79 1.90 26.99
CA ALA A 67 23.66 1.02 25.82
C ALA A 67 22.54 1.47 24.88
N GLY A 68 21.43 1.97 25.42
CA GLY A 68 20.30 2.50 24.64
C GLY A 68 20.63 3.80 23.92
N ALA A 69 21.39 4.69 24.55
CA ALA A 69 21.85 5.96 24.01
C ALA A 69 22.94 5.78 22.94
N ALA A 70 23.90 4.88 23.17
CA ALA A 70 24.91 4.53 22.17
C ALA A 70 24.29 3.89 20.91
N ASN A 71 23.14 3.21 21.08
CA ASN A 71 22.35 2.64 19.99
C ASN A 71 21.17 3.54 19.56
N ALA A 72 21.04 4.74 20.12
CA ALA A 72 19.95 5.65 19.80
C ALA A 72 20.15 6.18 18.38
N ARG A 73 19.34 5.67 17.44
CA ARG A 73 19.17 6.37 16.17
C ARG A 73 18.60 7.76 16.48
N PRO A 74 19.10 8.83 15.85
CA PRO A 74 18.58 10.18 16.03
C PRO A 74 17.04 10.16 15.89
N PRO A 75 16.30 10.90 16.75
CA PRO A 75 14.86 11.00 16.61
C PRO A 75 14.55 11.57 15.21
N VAL A 76 13.90 10.74 14.38
CA VAL A 76 13.42 11.17 13.07
C VAL A 76 12.27 12.13 13.34
N VAL A 77 12.53 13.44 13.26
CA VAL A 77 11.49 14.47 13.21
C VAL A 77 10.64 14.16 11.97
N ARG A 78 9.45 13.58 12.21
CA ARG A 78 8.51 13.23 11.15
C ARG A 78 7.77 14.45 10.66
N GLU A 79 8.39 15.23 9.78
CA GLU A 79 7.60 16.18 8.98
C GLU A 79 6.52 15.39 8.22
N PRO A 80 5.30 15.93 8.12
CA PRO A 80 4.21 15.24 7.44
C PRO A 80 4.62 14.97 5.99
N ALA A 81 4.69 13.69 5.63
CA ALA A 81 5.08 13.24 4.30
C ALA A 81 4.35 14.06 3.23
N ARG A 82 5.09 14.66 2.29
CA ARG A 82 4.52 15.37 1.14
C ARG A 82 3.45 14.49 0.51
N LYS A 83 2.21 14.98 0.53
CA LYS A 83 1.08 14.27 -0.07
C LYS A 83 1.18 14.45 -1.58
N TRP A 84 1.51 13.38 -2.29
CA TRP A 84 1.38 13.34 -3.75
C TRP A 84 -0.09 13.42 -4.13
N SER A 85 -0.42 14.43 -4.94
CA SER A 85 -1.72 14.62 -5.56
C SER A 85 -1.98 13.55 -6.62
N ASP A 86 -3.25 13.32 -6.95
CA ASP A 86 -3.60 12.37 -8.02
C ASP A 86 -3.05 12.83 -9.39
N ALA A 87 -2.96 14.15 -9.62
CA ALA A 87 -2.36 14.71 -10.83
C ALA A 87 -0.86 14.38 -10.96
N GLU A 88 -0.10 14.43 -9.86
CA GLU A 88 1.31 14.02 -9.86
C GLU A 88 1.45 12.50 -10.09
N ILE A 89 0.56 11.68 -9.52
CA ILE A 89 0.53 10.24 -9.80
C ILE A 89 0.20 9.98 -11.26
N ASP A 90 -0.72 10.75 -11.84
CA ASP A 90 -1.08 10.64 -13.26
C ASP A 90 0.07 11.05 -14.16
N ARG A 91 0.73 12.15 -13.85
CA ARG A 91 1.91 12.60 -14.57
C ARG A 91 3.04 11.56 -14.50
N PHE A 92 3.28 10.96 -13.33
CA PHE A 92 4.21 9.85 -13.18
C PHE A 92 3.82 8.65 -14.07
N GLY A 93 2.52 8.31 -14.09
CA GLY A 93 1.97 7.26 -14.94
C GLY A 93 2.13 7.52 -16.43
N GLN A 94 1.87 8.75 -16.88
CA GLN A 94 2.04 9.20 -18.27
C GLN A 94 3.48 9.10 -18.74
N LEU A 95 4.46 9.34 -17.86
CA LEU A 95 5.88 9.19 -18.18
C LEU A 95 6.31 7.72 -18.19
N GLY A 96 5.86 6.92 -17.22
CA GLY A 96 6.32 5.54 -17.05
C GLY A 96 5.61 4.48 -17.89
N ALA A 97 4.31 4.62 -18.13
CA ALA A 97 3.52 3.59 -18.83
C ALA A 97 3.91 3.38 -20.30
N PRO A 98 4.26 4.42 -21.10
CA PRO A 98 4.76 4.21 -22.46
C PRO A 98 6.00 3.33 -22.49
N TRP A 99 6.95 3.56 -21.58
CA TRP A 99 8.16 2.75 -21.48
C TRP A 99 7.86 1.31 -21.08
N LEU A 100 6.91 1.07 -20.19
CA LEU A 100 6.47 -0.31 -19.87
C LEU A 100 5.85 -1.01 -21.06
N HIS A 101 5.09 -0.29 -21.88
CA HIS A 101 4.48 -0.83 -23.08
C HIS A 101 5.56 -1.22 -24.11
N GLU A 102 6.47 -0.30 -24.41
CA GLU A 102 7.61 -0.52 -25.31
C GLU A 102 8.54 -1.65 -24.84
N TYR A 103 8.88 -1.67 -23.54
CA TYR A 103 9.70 -2.72 -22.95
C TYR A 103 9.09 -4.09 -23.18
N ARG A 104 7.77 -4.21 -22.97
CA ARG A 104 7.08 -5.49 -23.16
C ARG A 104 6.99 -5.91 -24.63
N GLN A 105 6.78 -4.96 -25.55
CA GLN A 105 6.82 -5.25 -26.98
C GLN A 105 8.20 -5.77 -27.41
N THR A 106 9.27 -5.18 -26.85
CA THR A 106 10.65 -5.53 -27.19
C THR A 106 11.09 -6.86 -26.58
N HIS A 107 10.75 -7.12 -25.32
CA HIS A 107 11.27 -8.26 -24.56
C HIS A 107 10.28 -9.42 -24.37
N GLY A 108 9.02 -9.27 -24.82
CA GLY A 108 7.94 -10.25 -24.60
C GLY A 108 7.47 -10.40 -23.14
N THR A 109 8.21 -9.83 -22.19
CA THR A 109 7.92 -9.85 -20.74
C THR A 109 8.01 -8.46 -20.14
N GLY A 110 7.44 -8.29 -18.95
CA GLY A 110 7.56 -7.04 -18.21
C GLY A 110 8.94 -6.86 -17.57
N PRO A 111 9.32 -5.63 -17.23
CA PRO A 111 10.52 -5.38 -16.44
C PRO A 111 10.30 -5.75 -14.96
N THR A 112 11.39 -5.84 -14.22
CA THR A 112 11.39 -5.77 -12.77
C THR A 112 11.11 -4.33 -12.30
N TRP A 113 10.67 -4.16 -11.06
CA TRP A 113 10.53 -2.82 -10.48
C TRP A 113 11.86 -2.06 -10.46
N ASN A 114 12.99 -2.74 -10.27
CA ASN A 114 14.30 -2.09 -10.27
C ASN A 114 14.66 -1.55 -11.66
N GLU A 115 14.44 -2.34 -12.73
CA GLU A 115 14.63 -1.88 -14.11
C GLU A 115 13.70 -0.69 -14.42
N PHE A 116 12.42 -0.76 -14.02
CA PHE A 116 11.47 0.34 -14.22
C PHE A 116 11.88 1.62 -13.49
N PHE A 117 12.22 1.53 -12.20
CA PHE A 117 12.61 2.70 -11.40
C PHE A 117 13.98 3.26 -11.75
N SER A 118 14.79 2.54 -12.52
CA SER A 118 16.09 3.02 -13.03
C SER A 118 16.00 3.49 -14.49
N SER A 119 14.80 3.47 -15.09
CA SER A 119 14.59 3.88 -16.47
C SER A 119 14.65 5.40 -16.61
N ALA A 120 15.19 5.88 -17.73
CA ALA A 120 15.26 7.31 -18.05
C ALA A 120 13.94 8.11 -17.86
N PRO A 121 12.75 7.61 -18.27
CA PRO A 121 11.51 8.35 -18.04
C PRO A 121 11.11 8.45 -16.57
N VAL A 122 11.44 7.44 -15.75
CA VAL A 122 11.16 7.46 -14.31
C VAL A 122 12.15 8.35 -13.56
N GLU A 123 13.43 8.34 -13.97
CA GLU A 123 14.43 9.28 -13.46
C GLU A 123 14.03 10.73 -13.76
N ARG A 124 13.59 11.02 -14.99
CA ARG A 124 13.04 12.33 -15.36
C ARG A 124 11.84 12.72 -14.50
N ALA A 125 10.93 11.78 -14.25
CA ALA A 125 9.79 12.03 -13.38
C ALA A 125 10.26 12.40 -11.97
N PHE A 126 11.22 11.66 -11.41
CA PHE A 126 11.78 12.00 -10.10
C PHE A 126 12.40 13.39 -10.07
N ASP A 127 13.12 13.79 -11.11
CA ASP A 127 13.67 15.14 -11.21
C ASP A 127 12.56 16.21 -11.31
N GLU A 128 11.53 15.99 -12.16
CA GLU A 128 10.35 16.87 -12.29
C GLU A 128 9.64 17.08 -10.94
N PHE A 129 9.60 16.04 -10.10
CA PHE A 129 8.96 16.09 -8.79
C PHE A 129 9.90 16.46 -7.64
N GLY A 130 11.17 16.76 -7.91
CA GLY A 130 12.17 17.11 -6.89
C GLY A 130 12.51 15.94 -5.95
N VAL A 131 12.46 14.70 -6.42
CA VAL A 131 12.77 13.48 -5.65
C VAL A 131 14.28 13.19 -5.72
N GLY A 132 15.02 13.68 -4.72
CA GLY A 132 16.49 13.56 -4.67
C GLY A 132 17.03 12.13 -4.51
N SER A 133 18.26 11.92 -4.99
CA SER A 133 19.00 10.65 -4.91
C SER A 133 19.80 10.45 -3.61
N GLY A 134 19.91 11.48 -2.75
CA GLY A 134 20.86 11.50 -1.63
C GLY A 134 20.38 12.18 -0.35
N VAL A 135 21.11 11.91 0.74
CA VAL A 135 20.94 12.50 2.09
C VAL A 135 21.13 14.01 1.96
N GLY A 136 20.12 14.81 2.30
CA GLY A 136 20.26 16.25 2.33
C GLY A 136 21.46 16.66 3.21
N GLU A 137 22.29 17.57 2.72
CA GLU A 137 23.25 18.27 3.57
C GLU A 137 22.50 18.89 4.77
N GLY A 138 23.00 18.66 5.97
CA GLY A 138 22.41 19.20 7.20
C GLY A 138 21.54 18.24 8.02
N GLY A 139 21.55 16.93 7.76
CA GLY A 139 20.85 15.95 8.61
C GLY A 139 19.32 16.02 8.51
N VAL A 140 18.78 16.91 7.67
CA VAL A 140 17.38 16.89 7.25
C VAL A 140 17.23 15.73 6.28
N GLN A 141 16.80 14.59 6.81
CA GLN A 141 16.50 13.39 6.04
C GLN A 141 15.22 13.65 5.22
N GLY A 142 15.35 14.44 4.16
CA GLY A 142 14.26 14.78 3.26
C GLY A 142 13.52 13.52 2.82
N TYR A 143 12.19 13.56 2.97
CA TYR A 143 11.19 12.53 2.64
C TYR A 143 11.17 12.09 1.17
N LEU A 144 12.15 12.54 0.40
CA LEU A 144 12.32 12.38 -1.03
C LEU A 144 13.34 11.29 -1.36
N ARG A 145 13.65 10.39 -0.42
CA ARG A 145 14.42 9.18 -0.77
C ARG A 145 13.57 8.32 -1.70
N ARG A 146 14.15 7.94 -2.84
CA ARG A 146 13.50 7.10 -3.86
C ARG A 146 12.80 5.87 -3.25
N ASP A 147 13.40 5.21 -2.27
CA ASP A 147 12.82 4.02 -1.63
C ASP A 147 11.53 4.29 -0.85
N GLY A 148 11.41 5.46 -0.21
CA GLY A 148 10.20 5.86 0.52
C GLY A 148 9.02 6.16 -0.41
N VAL A 149 9.31 6.69 -1.61
CA VAL A 149 8.30 7.10 -2.59
C VAL A 149 7.89 5.95 -3.53
N ARG A 150 8.79 5.01 -3.81
CA ARG A 150 8.52 3.83 -4.67
C ARG A 150 7.24 3.08 -4.28
N SER A 151 7.11 2.71 -3.00
CA SER A 151 5.93 1.96 -2.51
C SER A 151 4.62 2.73 -2.68
N LEU A 152 4.65 4.06 -2.54
CA LEU A 152 3.50 4.93 -2.76
C LEU A 152 3.12 4.95 -4.24
N LEU A 153 4.10 5.17 -5.13
CA LEU A 153 3.90 5.24 -6.59
C LEU A 153 3.41 3.92 -7.16
N ILE A 154 3.97 2.78 -6.71
CA ILE A 154 3.48 1.45 -7.10
C ILE A 154 1.99 1.31 -6.74
N ARG A 155 1.65 1.57 -5.47
CA ARG A 155 0.30 1.35 -4.95
C ARG A 155 -0.72 2.32 -5.54
N ARG A 156 -0.35 3.59 -5.71
CA ARG A 156 -1.24 4.62 -6.26
C ARG A 156 -1.32 4.54 -7.78
N GLY A 157 -0.20 4.35 -8.48
CA GLY A 157 -0.17 4.13 -9.93
C GLY A 157 -1.03 2.93 -10.35
N ARG A 158 -0.96 1.81 -9.61
CA ARG A 158 -1.88 0.68 -9.82
C ARG A 158 -3.35 1.05 -9.61
N ARG A 159 -3.69 1.72 -8.50
CA ARG A 159 -5.08 2.15 -8.22
C ARG A 159 -5.61 3.13 -9.28
N ARG A 160 -4.73 3.98 -9.80
CA ARG A 160 -4.99 4.95 -10.87
C ARG A 160 -5.01 4.31 -12.26
N GLY A 161 -4.72 3.02 -12.39
CA GLY A 161 -4.78 2.28 -13.65
C GLY A 161 -3.57 2.47 -14.57
N TRP A 162 -2.48 3.07 -14.10
CA TRP A 162 -1.29 3.28 -14.93
C TRP A 162 -0.43 2.02 -15.04
N PHE A 163 -0.43 1.19 -14.01
CA PHE A 163 0.39 -0.02 -13.93
C PHE A 163 -0.45 -1.24 -13.57
N ALA A 164 -0.09 -2.38 -14.13
CA ALA A 164 -0.61 -3.69 -13.78
C ALA A 164 0.56 -4.62 -13.46
N PHE A 165 0.43 -5.41 -12.40
CA PHE A 165 1.43 -6.40 -11.99
C PHE A 165 0.79 -7.47 -11.11
N ASN A 166 1.45 -8.62 -10.98
CA ASN A 166 1.06 -9.67 -10.05
C ASN A 166 2.29 -10.22 -9.31
N ASP A 167 2.12 -11.37 -8.66
CA ASP A 167 3.15 -12.07 -7.89
C ASP A 167 4.19 -12.79 -8.77
N GLN A 168 3.95 -12.91 -10.07
CA GLN A 168 4.93 -13.48 -10.99
C GLN A 168 6.07 -12.48 -11.24
N PRO A 169 7.33 -12.95 -11.26
CA PRO A 169 8.45 -12.15 -11.70
C PRO A 169 8.20 -11.57 -13.10
N ARG A 170 8.69 -10.36 -13.35
CA ARG A 170 8.63 -9.74 -14.69
C ARG A 170 7.20 -9.62 -15.26
N SER A 171 6.21 -9.45 -14.39
CA SER A 171 4.79 -9.27 -14.75
C SER A 171 4.38 -7.82 -15.00
N LEU A 172 5.24 -6.84 -14.66
CA LEU A 172 4.90 -5.43 -14.72
C LEU A 172 4.58 -4.98 -16.16
N CYS A 173 3.44 -4.33 -16.34
CA CYS A 173 3.05 -3.77 -17.63
C CYS A 173 2.21 -2.50 -17.47
N ALA A 174 1.99 -1.81 -18.59
CA ALA A 174 1.09 -0.66 -18.67
C ALA A 174 -0.36 -1.10 -18.35
N GLY A 175 -1.06 -0.29 -17.56
CA GLY A 175 -2.46 -0.50 -17.18
C GLY A 175 -3.45 0.21 -18.11
N PRO A 176 -4.76 0.14 -17.82
CA PRO A 176 -5.81 0.67 -18.70
C PRO A 176 -5.74 2.19 -18.93
N SER A 177 -5.23 2.97 -17.97
CA SER A 177 -5.15 4.43 -18.10
C SER A 177 -4.21 4.88 -19.23
N PHE A 178 -3.20 4.06 -19.55
CA PHE A 178 -2.34 4.29 -20.70
C PHE A 178 -3.10 4.18 -22.02
N PHE A 179 -3.91 3.14 -22.20
CA PHE A 179 -4.62 2.87 -23.46
C PHE A 179 -5.74 3.88 -23.76
N VAL A 180 -6.37 4.42 -22.72
CA VAL A 180 -7.40 5.45 -22.89
C VAL A 180 -6.84 6.88 -22.83
N ALA A 181 -5.52 7.04 -22.70
CA ALA A 181 -4.84 8.33 -22.52
C ALA A 181 -5.47 9.21 -21.42
N GLY A 182 -5.89 8.59 -20.32
CA GLY A 182 -6.69 9.24 -19.28
C GLY A 182 -6.96 8.32 -18.10
N TYR A 183 -7.71 8.79 -17.11
CA TYR A 183 -7.99 7.97 -15.93
C TYR A 183 -8.94 6.81 -16.24
N ARG A 184 -8.49 5.57 -15.99
CA ARG A 184 -9.38 4.41 -15.93
C ARG A 184 -9.05 3.52 -14.74
N ALA A 185 -10.00 3.39 -13.82
CA ALA A 185 -9.86 2.44 -12.72
C ALA A 185 -9.84 0.99 -13.24
N PRO A 186 -8.83 0.16 -12.88
CA PRO A 186 -8.71 -1.19 -13.43
C PRO A 186 -9.76 -2.15 -12.90
N ASP A 187 -10.16 -2.00 -11.64
CA ASP A 187 -11.07 -2.92 -10.96
C ASP A 187 -12.50 -2.92 -11.54
N PRO A 188 -13.15 -1.77 -11.79
CA PRO A 188 -14.45 -1.73 -12.47
C PRO A 188 -14.42 -2.38 -13.86
N VAL A 189 -13.39 -2.10 -14.67
CA VAL A 189 -13.23 -2.68 -16.01
C VAL A 189 -13.09 -4.19 -15.92
N GLY A 190 -12.16 -4.67 -15.08
CA GLY A 190 -11.93 -6.10 -14.90
C GLY A 190 -13.17 -6.87 -14.40
N ARG A 191 -13.97 -6.26 -13.51
CA ARG A 191 -15.24 -6.84 -13.04
C ARG A 191 -16.28 -6.98 -14.14
N ARG A 192 -16.38 -6.01 -15.05
CA ARG A 192 -17.35 -6.05 -16.16
C ARG A 192 -16.99 -7.15 -17.16
N VAL A 193 -15.72 -7.20 -17.56
CA VAL A 193 -15.20 -8.27 -18.43
C VAL A 193 -15.43 -9.64 -17.80
N ALA A 194 -15.09 -9.82 -16.52
CA ALA A 194 -15.35 -11.06 -15.80
C ALA A 194 -16.86 -11.38 -15.68
N GLY A 195 -17.70 -10.35 -15.57
CA GLY A 195 -19.16 -10.47 -15.55
C GLY A 195 -19.71 -11.06 -16.84
N LEU A 196 -19.25 -10.57 -17.99
CA LEU A 196 -19.61 -11.10 -19.31
C LEU A 196 -19.19 -12.57 -19.45
N ILE A 197 -17.93 -12.89 -19.12
CA ILE A 197 -17.43 -14.27 -19.21
C ILE A 197 -18.26 -15.22 -18.34
N ARG A 198 -18.67 -14.77 -17.16
CA ARG A 198 -19.55 -15.55 -16.29
C ARG A 198 -20.94 -15.74 -16.89
N GLN A 199 -21.53 -14.71 -17.48
CA GLN A 199 -22.86 -14.79 -18.09
C GLN A 199 -22.88 -15.78 -19.25
N SER A 200 -21.88 -15.72 -20.14
CA SER A 200 -21.73 -16.68 -21.23
C SER A 200 -21.62 -18.13 -20.72
N HIS A 201 -20.79 -18.38 -19.70
CA HIS A 201 -20.70 -19.70 -19.07
C HIS A 201 -22.03 -20.15 -18.42
N ALA A 202 -22.78 -19.25 -17.79
CA ALA A 202 -24.05 -19.57 -17.14
C ALA A 202 -25.17 -19.85 -18.15
N ALA A 203 -25.14 -19.18 -19.31
CA ALA A 203 -26.06 -19.41 -20.42
C ALA A 203 -25.82 -20.75 -21.15
N GLY A 204 -24.79 -21.52 -20.74
CA GLY A 204 -24.44 -22.79 -21.38
C GLY A 204 -23.86 -22.62 -22.78
N GLU A 205 -23.39 -21.41 -23.12
CA GLU A 205 -22.73 -21.17 -24.39
C GLU A 205 -21.47 -22.03 -24.47
N LYS A 206 -21.46 -22.97 -25.43
CA LYS A 206 -20.30 -23.83 -25.68
C LYS A 206 -19.17 -23.08 -26.40
N ARG A 207 -19.45 -21.92 -26.99
CA ARG A 207 -18.43 -21.15 -27.69
C ARG A 207 -17.57 -20.39 -26.69
N HIS A 208 -16.28 -20.37 -26.94
CA HIS A 208 -15.35 -19.55 -26.18
C HIS A 208 -15.46 -18.09 -26.62
N LEU A 209 -15.45 -17.18 -25.65
CA LEU A 209 -15.48 -15.75 -25.93
C LEU A 209 -14.21 -15.32 -26.66
N GLN A 210 -14.44 -14.47 -27.66
CA GLN A 210 -13.42 -13.83 -28.49
C GLN A 210 -13.33 -12.35 -28.15
N TRP A 211 -12.31 -11.66 -28.66
CA TRP A 211 -12.14 -10.22 -28.43
C TRP A 211 -13.31 -9.39 -28.95
N ALA A 212 -13.98 -9.84 -30.02
CA ALA A 212 -15.21 -9.22 -30.50
C ALA A 212 -16.30 -9.14 -29.42
N ASP A 213 -16.42 -10.18 -28.58
CA ASP A 213 -17.39 -10.20 -27.50
C ASP A 213 -16.97 -9.28 -26.35
N ILE A 214 -15.67 -9.24 -26.06
CA ILE A 214 -15.11 -8.38 -25.01
C ILE A 214 -15.27 -6.89 -25.37
N ALA A 215 -15.17 -6.53 -26.65
CA ALA A 215 -15.34 -5.15 -27.12
C ALA A 215 -16.75 -4.61 -26.86
N GLU A 216 -17.76 -5.48 -26.77
CA GLU A 216 -19.15 -5.12 -26.49
C GLU A 216 -19.46 -4.96 -24.99
N VAL A 217 -18.47 -5.11 -24.11
CA VAL A 217 -18.66 -4.88 -22.67
C VAL A 217 -19.03 -3.42 -22.41
N LEU A 218 -20.15 -3.23 -21.71
CA LEU A 218 -20.67 -1.90 -21.35
C LEU A 218 -20.27 -1.48 -19.92
N ASP A 219 -20.08 -0.17 -19.75
CA ASP A 219 -19.94 0.53 -18.48
C ASP A 219 -21.33 0.74 -17.84
N LEU A 220 -21.39 1.30 -16.63
CA LEU A 220 -22.66 1.49 -15.89
C LEU A 220 -23.57 2.53 -16.53
N ASP A 221 -23.00 3.46 -17.28
CA ASP A 221 -23.73 4.47 -18.06
C ASP A 221 -24.17 3.94 -19.44
N GLY A 222 -23.90 2.67 -19.75
CA GLY A 222 -24.22 2.05 -21.03
C GLY A 222 -23.21 2.37 -22.15
N SER A 223 -22.16 3.14 -21.88
CA SER A 223 -21.07 3.36 -22.84
C SER A 223 -20.20 2.11 -22.99
N ARG A 224 -19.52 1.94 -24.12
CA ARG A 224 -18.57 0.83 -24.28
C ARG A 224 -17.33 1.05 -23.41
N VAL A 225 -16.89 -0.01 -22.74
CA VAL A 225 -15.66 0.00 -21.93
C VAL A 225 -14.42 0.10 -22.83
N PHE A 226 -14.45 -0.58 -23.97
CA PHE A 226 -13.43 -0.56 -24.99
C PHE A 226 -13.95 0.16 -26.23
N ARG A 227 -13.07 0.82 -26.97
CA ARG A 227 -13.48 1.54 -28.19
C ARG A 227 -13.92 0.57 -29.29
N ASP A 228 -13.16 -0.50 -29.44
CA ASP A 228 -13.30 -1.50 -30.49
C ASP A 228 -12.58 -2.82 -30.08
N VAL A 229 -12.53 -3.77 -31.02
CA VAL A 229 -11.88 -5.08 -30.84
C VAL A 229 -10.37 -4.95 -30.67
N GLU A 230 -9.75 -4.01 -31.36
CA GLU A 230 -8.30 -3.80 -31.30
C GLU A 230 -7.90 -3.23 -29.94
N ASP A 231 -8.65 -2.27 -29.42
CA ASP A 231 -8.47 -1.73 -28.06
C ASP A 231 -8.67 -2.81 -26.99
N ALA A 232 -9.73 -3.62 -27.11
CA ALA A 232 -9.95 -4.75 -26.20
C ALA A 232 -8.76 -5.73 -26.20
N ALA A 233 -8.23 -6.05 -27.40
CA ALA A 233 -7.09 -6.94 -27.55
C ALA A 233 -5.77 -6.30 -27.05
N ALA A 234 -5.54 -5.01 -27.31
CA ALA A 234 -4.38 -4.27 -26.82
C ALA A 234 -4.34 -4.24 -25.28
N GLN A 235 -5.52 -4.18 -24.66
CA GLN A 235 -5.71 -4.20 -23.21
C GLN A 235 -5.67 -5.61 -22.59
N ALA A 236 -5.56 -6.66 -23.39
CA ALA A 236 -5.46 -8.05 -22.92
C ALA A 236 -4.33 -8.26 -21.91
N GLY A 237 -3.18 -7.62 -22.17
CA GLY A 237 -1.97 -7.78 -21.38
C GLY A 237 -2.15 -7.41 -19.92
N TRP A 238 -2.85 -6.31 -19.60
CA TRP A 238 -3.06 -5.88 -18.23
C TRP A 238 -4.20 -6.66 -17.57
N LEU A 239 -5.27 -6.98 -18.32
CA LEU A 239 -6.39 -7.80 -17.82
C LEU A 239 -5.92 -9.18 -17.36
N ALA A 240 -5.05 -9.82 -18.14
CA ALA A 240 -4.44 -11.09 -17.80
C ALA A 240 -3.46 -10.97 -16.63
N THR A 241 -2.64 -9.91 -16.62
CA THR A 241 -1.66 -9.65 -15.54
C THR A 241 -2.36 -9.44 -14.20
N GLU A 242 -3.42 -8.65 -14.15
CA GLU A 242 -4.28 -8.46 -12.97
C GLU A 242 -5.19 -9.66 -12.68
N GLN A 243 -5.05 -10.75 -13.47
CA GLN A 243 -5.75 -12.03 -13.33
C GLN A 243 -7.28 -11.90 -13.38
N TRP A 244 -7.80 -10.89 -14.09
CA TRP A 244 -9.23 -10.78 -14.39
C TRP A 244 -9.66 -11.82 -15.40
N ILE A 245 -8.81 -12.05 -16.40
CA ILE A 245 -9.02 -13.04 -17.45
C ILE A 245 -7.88 -14.06 -17.47
N SER A 246 -8.12 -15.18 -18.15
CA SER A 246 -7.10 -16.11 -18.61
C SER A 246 -7.22 -16.22 -20.13
N ILE A 247 -6.11 -16.06 -20.84
CA ILE A 247 -6.05 -16.24 -22.28
C ILE A 247 -5.57 -17.67 -22.53
N LYS A 248 -6.33 -18.45 -23.30
CA LYS A 248 -6.00 -19.83 -23.68
C LYS A 248 -6.10 -19.98 -25.20
N PRO A 249 -5.47 -21.00 -25.81
CA PRO A 249 -5.64 -21.26 -27.25
C PRO A 249 -7.11 -21.41 -27.67
N ALA A 250 -7.94 -21.99 -26.79
CA ALA A 250 -9.36 -22.17 -27.04
C ALA A 250 -10.18 -20.87 -26.92
N GLY A 251 -9.66 -19.81 -26.30
CA GLY A 251 -10.31 -18.51 -26.14
C GLY A 251 -10.14 -17.89 -24.74
N ILE A 252 -11.01 -16.93 -24.42
CA ILE A 252 -10.92 -16.11 -23.20
C ILE A 252 -11.76 -16.72 -22.07
N GLY A 253 -11.16 -16.86 -20.89
CA GLY A 253 -11.81 -17.41 -19.70
C GLY A 253 -11.60 -16.57 -18.45
N LEU A 254 -12.20 -16.98 -17.33
CA LEU A 254 -12.05 -16.30 -16.05
C LEU A 254 -10.66 -16.53 -15.44
N GLY A 255 -9.99 -15.44 -15.08
CA GLY A 255 -8.72 -15.44 -14.35
C GLY A 255 -8.89 -15.72 -12.85
N PHE A 256 -7.75 -15.90 -12.15
CA PHE A 256 -7.74 -16.27 -10.73
C PHE A 256 -8.39 -15.21 -9.83
N ARG A 257 -8.07 -13.92 -10.07
CA ARG A 257 -8.65 -12.80 -9.31
C ARG A 257 -10.16 -12.74 -9.50
N ALA A 258 -10.65 -12.90 -10.73
CA ALA A 258 -12.08 -12.92 -11.01
C ALA A 258 -12.82 -14.05 -10.27
N ARG A 259 -12.27 -15.27 -10.30
CA ARG A 259 -12.84 -16.42 -9.54
C ARG A 259 -12.85 -16.17 -8.03
N ARG A 260 -11.78 -15.59 -7.50
CA ARG A 260 -11.70 -15.23 -6.07
C ARG A 260 -12.74 -14.18 -5.70
N GLU A 261 -12.94 -13.16 -6.52
CA GLU A 261 -13.95 -12.14 -6.27
C GLU A 261 -15.38 -12.69 -6.38
N GLN A 262 -15.63 -13.59 -7.34
CA GLN A 262 -16.89 -14.31 -7.44
C GLN A 262 -17.20 -15.08 -6.16
N ARG A 263 -16.24 -15.88 -5.65
CA ARG A 263 -16.41 -16.61 -4.39
C ARG A 263 -16.73 -15.66 -3.23
N ARG A 264 -15.99 -14.55 -3.12
CA ARG A 264 -16.22 -13.53 -2.07
C ARG A 264 -17.62 -12.92 -2.16
N ASN A 265 -18.08 -12.59 -3.36
CA ASN A 265 -19.40 -11.98 -3.55
C ASN A 265 -20.53 -12.98 -3.29
N GLY A 266 -20.37 -14.25 -3.69
CA GLY A 266 -21.30 -15.32 -3.36
C GLY A 266 -21.46 -15.50 -1.85
N LEU A 267 -20.36 -15.50 -1.09
CA LEU A 267 -20.40 -15.56 0.37
C LEU A 267 -21.10 -14.35 1.00
N ARG A 268 -20.89 -13.14 0.46
CA ARG A 268 -21.58 -11.92 0.92
C ARG A 268 -23.08 -12.00 0.66
N SER A 269 -23.49 -12.42 -0.53
CA SER A 269 -24.91 -12.59 -0.87
C SER A 269 -25.58 -13.66 -0.03
N ALA A 270 -24.92 -14.79 0.24
CA ALA A 270 -25.43 -15.83 1.12
C ALA A 270 -25.61 -15.33 2.57
N ARG A 271 -24.63 -14.60 3.10
CA ARG A 271 -24.73 -13.97 4.43
C ARG A 271 -25.86 -12.97 4.51
N LYS A 272 -26.04 -12.13 3.48
CA LYS A 272 -27.16 -11.19 3.41
C LYS A 272 -28.50 -11.92 3.43
N ARG A 273 -28.67 -12.96 2.61
CA ARG A 273 -29.90 -13.78 2.60
C ARG A 273 -30.19 -14.43 3.94
N LEU A 274 -29.17 -14.93 4.63
CA LEU A 274 -29.32 -15.48 5.98
C LEU A 274 -29.74 -14.42 7.00
N ALA A 275 -29.18 -13.21 6.93
CA ALA A 275 -29.58 -12.09 7.78
C ALA A 275 -31.01 -11.63 7.50
N ASP A 276 -31.42 -11.58 6.22
CA ASP A 276 -32.77 -11.21 5.79
C ASP A 276 -33.81 -12.30 6.15
N GLN A 277 -33.38 -13.54 6.43
CA GLN A 277 -34.23 -14.69 6.80
C GLN A 277 -34.31 -14.95 8.32
N SER A 278 -33.54 -14.24 9.15
CA SER A 278 -33.72 -14.29 10.61
C SER A 278 -34.96 -13.45 10.96
N PRO A 279 -36.08 -14.05 11.40
CA PRO A 279 -37.23 -13.27 11.84
C PRO A 279 -36.80 -12.39 13.01
N ALA A 280 -37.23 -11.13 12.99
CA ALA A 280 -37.17 -10.26 14.15
C ALA A 280 -37.80 -11.01 15.32
N SER A 281 -37.01 -11.24 16.37
CA SER A 281 -37.49 -11.75 17.65
C SER A 281 -38.73 -10.97 18.04
N GLU A 282 -39.87 -11.66 18.13
CA GLU A 282 -41.14 -11.09 18.59
C GLU A 282 -40.89 -10.36 19.93
N PRO A 283 -41.45 -9.16 20.12
CA PRO A 283 -41.40 -8.51 21.42
C PRO A 283 -42.11 -9.44 22.40
N VAL A 284 -41.36 -9.91 23.41
CA VAL A 284 -41.89 -10.65 24.55
C VAL A 284 -42.97 -9.77 25.18
N SER A 285 -44.24 -10.17 24.98
CA SER A 285 -45.37 -9.60 25.70
C SER A 285 -45.21 -10.00 27.16
N THR A 286 -44.80 -9.05 27.99
CA THR A 286 -44.88 -9.18 29.44
C THR A 286 -46.28 -8.74 29.87
N ASP A 287 -47.17 -9.72 30.02
CA ASP A 287 -48.31 -9.60 30.94
C ASP A 287 -47.85 -9.89 32.38
#